data_AF-A0A842XS20-F1
#
_entry.id   AF-A0A842XS20-F1
#
_cell.length_a   1.000
_cell.length_b   1.000
_cell.length_c   1.000
_cell.angle_alpha   90.00
_cell.angle_beta   90.00
_cell.angle_gamma   90.00
#
_symmetry.space_group_name_H-M   'P 1'
#
loop_
_entity.id
_entity.type
_entity.pdbx_description
1 polymer ?
#
loop_
_entity_poly.entity_id
_entity_poly.type
_entity_poly.pdbx_seq_one_letter_code
_entity_poly.pdbx_strand_id
1 'polypeptide(L)'
;MHHRRGDLTDFIVSKVAMSICALMFMAVASGIVTHSMTLDEGSELSEMLGSLEELILLVSGCGSECDLTWSVPCTQDGSEIWLDICHSYMTASADGRTVGVELRDPVHTWEWQGESLNQSIIEERDLASDHLKLHTDDVLCVNTSLILVDELPSILLFLVQVT
;
A
#
# COMPACT_ATOMS: atom_id res chain seq x y z
N MET A 1 -50.96 6.14 9.30
CA MET A 1 -50.19 6.96 10.25
C MET A 1 -48.95 6.18 10.67
N HIS A 2 -47.77 6.76 10.39
CA HIS A 2 -46.42 6.51 10.95
C HIS A 2 -45.85 5.07 11.01
N HIS A 3 -44.58 4.80 10.72
CA HIS A 3 -43.50 5.52 10.02
C HIS A 3 -42.41 4.47 9.75
N ARG A 4 -41.74 4.59 8.59
CA ARG A 4 -40.64 3.73 8.13
C ARG A 4 -39.51 3.66 9.16
N ARG A 5 -38.94 2.47 9.37
CA ARG A 5 -37.61 2.30 9.98
C ARG A 5 -36.87 1.13 9.32
N GLY A 6 -36.58 1.32 8.05
CA GLY A 6 -35.63 0.54 7.26
C GLY A 6 -35.26 1.45 6.11
N ASP A 7 -34.09 2.10 6.18
CA ASP A 7 -33.53 2.90 5.06
C ASP A 7 -32.19 3.61 5.36
N LEU A 8 -31.60 3.56 6.57
CA LEU A 8 -30.33 4.29 6.81
C LEU A 8 -29.08 3.41 6.75
N THR A 9 -29.16 2.14 7.15
CA THR A 9 -28.00 1.24 7.18
C THR A 9 -27.74 0.56 5.84
N ASP A 10 -28.78 0.34 5.03
CA ASP A 10 -28.64 -0.33 3.73
C ASP A 10 -28.16 0.60 2.60
N PHE A 11 -28.25 1.93 2.79
CA PHE A 11 -27.79 2.90 1.78
C PHE A 11 -26.29 3.21 1.85
N ILE A 12 -25.63 2.99 3.00
CA ILE A 12 -24.19 3.25 3.15
C ILE A 12 -23.37 2.10 2.54
N VAL A 13 -23.86 0.87 2.65
CA VAL A 13 -23.19 -0.31 2.06
C VAL A 13 -23.26 -0.30 0.53
N SER A 14 -24.27 0.34 -0.07
CA SER A 14 -24.46 0.34 -1.54
C SER A 14 -23.63 1.39 -2.30
N LYS A 15 -23.03 2.40 -1.65
CA LYS A 15 -22.19 3.39 -2.34
C LYS A 15 -20.70 3.08 -2.28
N VAL A 16 -20.24 2.48 -1.18
CA VAL A 16 -18.83 2.07 -1.03
C VAL A 16 -18.52 0.81 -1.85
N ALA A 17 -19.48 -0.12 -1.97
CA ALA A 17 -19.29 -1.32 -2.77
C ALA A 17 -19.23 -1.07 -4.29
N MET A 18 -19.80 0.03 -4.78
CA MET A 18 -19.92 0.27 -6.23
C MET A 18 -18.64 0.85 -6.87
N SER A 19 -17.72 1.44 -6.10
CA SER A 19 -16.44 1.96 -6.62
C SER A 19 -15.32 0.91 -6.63
N ILE A 20 -15.35 -0.08 -5.73
CA ILE A 20 -14.32 -1.12 -5.63
C ILE A 20 -14.36 -2.06 -6.86
N CYS A 21 -15.54 -2.41 -7.36
CA CYS A 21 -15.65 -3.25 -8.55
C CYS A 21 -15.10 -2.58 -9.82
N ALA A 22 -15.16 -1.24 -9.92
CA ALA A 22 -14.58 -0.52 -11.06
C ALA A 22 -13.04 -0.50 -11.01
N LEU A 23 -12.46 -0.40 -9.81
CA LEU A 23 -11.01 -0.47 -9.61
C LEU A 23 -10.46 -1.88 -9.87
N MET A 24 -11.16 -2.92 -9.40
CA MET A 24 -10.76 -4.31 -9.68
C MET A 24 -10.81 -4.65 -11.18
N PHE A 25 -11.73 -4.06 -11.95
CA PHE A 25 -11.83 -4.34 -13.38
C PHE A 25 -10.70 -3.68 -14.20
N MET A 26 -10.16 -2.54 -13.75
CA MET A 26 -9.00 -1.93 -14.41
C MET A 26 -7.69 -2.66 -14.09
N ALA A 27 -7.54 -3.21 -12.88
CA ALA A 27 -6.40 -4.06 -12.51
C ALA A 27 -6.36 -5.36 -13.33
N VAL A 28 -7.52 -5.98 -13.59
CA VAL A 28 -7.60 -7.25 -14.36
C VAL A 28 -7.49 -7.01 -15.88
N ALA A 29 -7.92 -5.85 -16.40
CA ALA A 29 -7.83 -5.55 -17.83
C ALA A 29 -6.40 -5.24 -18.31
N SER A 30 -5.51 -4.80 -17.42
CA SER A 30 -4.09 -4.61 -17.72
C SER A 30 -3.32 -5.92 -17.92
N GLY A 31 -3.83 -7.05 -17.41
CA GLY A 31 -3.14 -8.35 -17.45
C GLY A 31 -3.43 -9.25 -18.66
N ILE A 32 -4.28 -8.86 -19.62
CA ILE A 32 -4.78 -9.79 -20.67
C ILE A 32 -4.46 -9.36 -22.11
N VAL A 33 -3.70 -8.29 -22.37
CA VAL A 33 -3.23 -8.00 -23.74
C VAL A 33 -1.75 -8.32 -23.89
N THR A 34 -1.52 -9.55 -24.36
CA THR A 34 -0.24 -10.07 -24.86
C THR A 34 0.46 -9.11 -25.82
N HIS A 35 1.74 -8.83 -25.59
CA HIS A 35 2.72 -8.84 -26.68
C HIS A 35 4.10 -9.21 -26.14
N SER A 36 4.71 -10.21 -26.76
CA SER A 36 6.12 -10.54 -26.68
C SER A 36 6.97 -9.32 -27.02
N MET A 37 7.31 -8.54 -26.01
CA MET A 37 8.47 -7.68 -26.01
C MET A 37 9.41 -8.29 -24.99
N THR A 38 10.66 -8.49 -25.37
CA THR A 38 11.75 -8.62 -24.41
C THR A 38 11.76 -7.33 -23.60
N LEU A 39 10.96 -7.29 -22.54
CA LEU A 39 10.97 -6.23 -21.54
C LEU A 39 12.36 -6.31 -20.91
N ASP A 40 13.05 -5.18 -20.92
CA ASP A 40 14.24 -5.03 -20.12
C ASP A 40 13.82 -5.33 -18.68
N GLU A 41 14.36 -6.36 -18.04
CA GLU A 41 13.98 -6.74 -16.66
C GLU A 41 14.13 -5.55 -15.68
N GLY A 42 14.94 -4.54 -16.02
CA GLY A 42 15.00 -3.27 -15.30
C GLY A 42 13.73 -2.40 -15.41
N SER A 43 12.98 -2.50 -16.50
CA SER A 43 11.67 -1.84 -16.68
C SER A 43 10.58 -2.49 -15.84
N GLU A 44 10.56 -3.81 -15.70
CA GLU A 44 9.52 -4.51 -14.93
C GLU A 44 9.59 -4.20 -13.43
N LEU A 45 10.78 -4.29 -12.82
CA LEU A 45 10.95 -3.91 -11.41
C LEU A 45 10.62 -2.43 -11.16
N SER A 46 10.98 -1.55 -12.11
CA SER A 46 10.65 -0.13 -12.05
C SER A 46 9.13 0.12 -12.13
N GLU A 47 8.44 -0.57 -13.04
CA GLU A 47 6.98 -0.50 -13.21
C GLU A 47 6.24 -1.03 -11.98
N MET A 48 6.72 -2.13 -11.39
CA MET A 48 6.18 -2.67 -10.15
C MET A 48 6.33 -1.67 -8.99
N LEU A 49 7.54 -1.13 -8.78
CA LEU A 49 7.78 -0.14 -7.72
C LEU A 49 6.96 1.14 -7.95
N GLY A 50 6.82 1.60 -9.19
CA GLY A 50 5.96 2.73 -9.53
C GLY A 50 4.48 2.47 -9.23
N SER A 51 4.00 1.26 -9.56
CA SER A 51 2.62 0.86 -9.27
C SER A 51 2.36 0.78 -7.76
N LEU A 52 3.31 0.27 -6.98
CA LEU A 52 3.21 0.24 -5.53
C LEU A 52 3.25 1.66 -4.92
N GLU A 53 4.11 2.54 -5.42
CA GLU A 53 4.14 3.95 -4.99
C GLU A 53 2.81 4.66 -5.30
N GLU A 54 2.21 4.42 -6.47
CA GLU A 54 0.90 4.96 -6.81
C GLU A 54 -0.20 4.46 -5.88
N LEU A 55 -0.15 3.19 -5.46
CA LEU A 55 -1.07 2.64 -4.45
C LEU A 55 -0.88 3.31 -3.08
N ILE A 56 0.36 3.47 -2.63
CA ILE A 56 0.72 4.18 -1.39
C ILE A 56 0.15 5.60 -1.41
N LEU A 57 0.33 6.32 -2.51
CA LEU A 57 -0.18 7.69 -2.68
C LEU A 57 -1.70 7.77 -2.74
N LEU A 58 -2.34 6.79 -3.39
CA LEU A 58 -3.80 6.71 -3.41
C LEU A 58 -4.36 6.57 -2.01
N VAL A 59 -3.77 5.67 -1.20
CA VAL A 59 -4.19 5.39 0.17
C VAL A 59 -3.92 6.60 1.07
N SER A 60 -2.72 7.19 1.00
CA SER A 60 -2.36 8.44 1.70
C SER A 60 -3.35 9.58 1.41
N GLY A 61 -3.73 9.74 0.12
CA GLY A 61 -4.65 10.78 -0.34
C GLY A 61 -6.13 10.57 0.03
N CYS A 62 -6.52 9.40 0.57
CA CYS A 62 -7.92 9.12 0.91
C CYS A 62 -8.47 10.00 2.05
N GLY A 63 -7.61 10.60 2.88
CA GLY A 63 -8.04 11.49 3.97
C GLY A 63 -8.92 10.79 5.02
N SER A 64 -8.87 9.46 5.08
CA SER A 64 -9.60 8.62 6.03
C SER A 64 -8.81 7.32 6.30
N GLU A 65 -9.25 6.57 7.31
CA GLU A 65 -8.72 5.23 7.57
C GLU A 65 -9.09 4.28 6.42
N CYS A 66 -8.10 3.56 5.92
CA CYS A 66 -8.22 2.69 4.77
C CYS A 66 -7.21 1.57 4.90
N ASP A 67 -7.62 0.34 4.58
CA ASP A 67 -6.73 -0.83 4.53
C ASP A 67 -6.74 -1.38 3.11
N LEU A 68 -5.55 -1.57 2.54
CA LEU A 68 -5.36 -2.22 1.25
C LEU A 68 -4.31 -3.33 1.40
N THR A 69 -4.54 -4.45 0.72
CA THR A 69 -3.57 -5.54 0.65
C THR A 69 -2.99 -5.62 -0.75
N TRP A 70 -1.68 -5.81 -0.84
CA TRP A 70 -0.93 -6.01 -2.07
C TRP A 70 0.01 -7.20 -1.89
N SER A 71 0.09 -8.09 -2.87
CA SER A 71 1.01 -9.23 -2.85
C SER A 71 2.21 -8.93 -3.72
N VAL A 72 3.40 -9.29 -3.26
CA VAL A 72 4.62 -9.19 -4.07
C VAL A 72 4.50 -10.13 -5.27
N PRO A 73 4.48 -9.62 -6.51
CA PRO A 73 4.37 -10.49 -7.68
C PRO A 73 5.68 -11.26 -7.90
N CYS A 74 5.64 -12.24 -8.80
CA CYS A 74 6.83 -12.69 -9.51
C CYS A 74 7.04 -11.84 -10.77
N THR A 75 8.26 -11.83 -11.31
CA THR A 75 8.49 -11.28 -12.65
C THR A 75 7.78 -12.13 -13.72
N GLN A 76 7.62 -11.59 -14.92
CA GLN A 76 6.94 -12.26 -16.03
C GLN A 76 7.59 -13.59 -16.45
N ASP A 77 8.90 -13.73 -16.26
CA ASP A 77 9.64 -14.98 -16.49
C ASP A 77 9.59 -15.95 -15.30
N GLY A 78 8.93 -15.55 -14.20
CA GLY A 78 8.71 -16.37 -13.01
C GLY A 78 9.80 -16.26 -11.97
N SER A 79 10.73 -15.31 -12.10
CA SER A 79 11.76 -15.06 -11.10
C SER A 79 11.18 -14.44 -9.83
N GLU A 80 11.79 -14.80 -8.71
CA GLU A 80 11.41 -14.32 -7.40
C GLU A 80 11.92 -12.89 -7.17
N ILE A 81 11.07 -12.09 -6.55
CA ILE A 81 11.34 -10.69 -6.20
C ILE A 81 11.60 -10.60 -4.70
N TRP A 82 12.63 -9.86 -4.35
CA TRP A 82 12.89 -9.38 -3.01
C TRP A 82 12.63 -7.88 -2.95
N LEU A 83 11.72 -7.47 -2.08
CA LEU A 83 11.33 -6.09 -1.87
C LEU A 83 11.78 -5.65 -0.47
N ASP A 84 12.47 -4.53 -0.40
CA ASP A 84 12.93 -3.91 0.84
C ASP A 84 12.38 -2.48 0.88
N ILE A 85 11.59 -2.18 1.91
CA ILE A 85 10.91 -0.89 2.11
C ILE A 85 11.37 -0.29 3.43
N CYS A 86 11.71 0.98 3.39
CA CYS A 86 11.90 1.79 4.58
C CYS A 86 11.10 3.09 4.49
N HIS A 87 11.27 3.96 5.48
CA HIS A 87 10.54 5.21 5.62
C HIS A 87 10.46 6.09 4.36
N SER A 88 11.54 6.16 3.55
CA SER A 88 11.64 7.11 2.44
C SER A 88 12.06 6.50 1.10
N TYR A 89 12.30 5.18 1.04
CA TYR A 89 12.64 4.52 -0.22
C TYR A 89 12.16 3.07 -0.24
N MET A 90 11.97 2.57 -1.46
CA MET A 90 11.74 1.16 -1.74
C MET A 90 12.78 0.66 -2.74
N THR A 91 13.25 -0.57 -2.55
CA THR A 91 14.14 -1.26 -3.50
C THR A 91 13.61 -2.65 -3.81
N ALA A 92 13.67 -3.02 -5.09
CA ALA A 92 13.27 -4.34 -5.56
C ALA A 92 14.43 -5.01 -6.29
N SER A 93 14.61 -6.30 -6.05
CA SER A 93 15.67 -7.11 -6.64
C SER A 93 15.13 -8.42 -7.19
N ALA A 94 15.55 -8.79 -8.40
CA ALA A 94 15.31 -10.08 -9.05
C ALA A 94 16.50 -10.40 -9.96
N ASP A 95 16.91 -11.67 -10.02
CA ASP A 95 17.99 -12.18 -10.89
C ASP A 95 19.29 -11.36 -10.91
N GLY A 96 19.70 -10.86 -9.74
CA GLY A 96 20.93 -10.07 -9.60
C GLY A 96 20.82 -8.62 -10.11
N ARG A 97 19.63 -8.19 -10.53
CA ARG A 97 19.31 -6.78 -10.80
C ARG A 97 18.66 -6.15 -9.56
N THR A 98 18.78 -4.83 -9.43
CA THR A 98 18.16 -4.08 -8.34
C THR A 98 17.79 -2.68 -8.82
N VAL A 99 16.57 -2.26 -8.49
CA VAL A 99 16.03 -0.93 -8.78
C VAL A 99 15.55 -0.32 -7.46
N GLY A 100 15.63 1.00 -7.34
CA GLY A 100 15.10 1.74 -6.20
C GLY A 100 14.31 2.96 -6.61
N VAL A 101 13.34 3.35 -5.78
CA VAL A 101 12.54 4.56 -5.90
C VAL A 101 12.48 5.28 -4.55
N GLU A 102 12.57 6.60 -4.57
CA GLU A 102 12.28 7.42 -3.40
C GLU A 102 10.77 7.57 -3.24
N LEU A 103 10.28 7.45 -2.01
CA LEU A 103 8.86 7.60 -1.71
C LEU A 103 8.49 9.08 -1.63
N ARG A 104 7.41 9.46 -2.32
CA ARG A 104 6.84 10.81 -2.25
C ARG A 104 6.25 11.18 -0.89
N ASP A 105 5.59 10.22 -0.25
CA ASP A 105 5.06 10.36 1.11
C ASP A 105 5.82 9.43 2.05
N PRO A 106 6.18 9.89 3.26
CA PRO A 106 6.82 9.04 4.25
C PRO A 106 5.90 7.88 4.67
N VAL A 107 6.49 6.71 4.84
CA VAL A 107 5.80 5.51 5.33
C VAL A 107 6.34 5.08 6.69
N HIS A 108 5.53 4.38 7.47
CA HIS A 108 5.92 3.81 8.75
C HIS A 108 5.89 2.29 8.68
N THR A 109 7.01 1.61 8.95
CA THR A 109 7.12 0.14 8.89
C THR A 109 6.91 -0.56 10.25
N TRP A 110 6.46 0.19 11.24
CA TRP A 110 6.17 -0.28 12.59
C TRP A 110 4.67 -0.34 12.86
N GLU A 111 4.26 -1.19 13.80
CA GLU A 111 2.87 -1.32 14.19
C GLU A 111 2.49 -0.30 15.26
N TRP A 112 1.43 0.47 14.99
CA TRP A 112 0.86 1.39 15.98
C TRP A 112 -0.01 0.64 16.99
N GLN A 113 0.17 0.91 18.29
CA GLN A 113 -0.47 0.16 19.37
C GLN A 113 -1.65 0.92 20.03
N GLY A 114 -2.17 1.96 19.37
CA GLY A 114 -3.36 2.70 19.79
C GLY A 114 -3.10 3.91 20.69
N GLU A 115 -1.84 4.21 21.02
CA GLU A 115 -1.44 5.36 21.83
C GLU A 115 -1.44 6.69 21.05
N SER A 116 -1.61 7.81 21.75
CA SER A 116 -1.35 9.13 21.16
C SER A 116 0.14 9.32 20.88
N LEU A 117 0.46 10.01 19.79
CA LEU A 117 1.84 10.23 19.33
C LEU A 117 2.19 11.72 19.40
N ASN A 118 3.49 11.99 19.32
CA ASN A 118 4.02 13.30 18.99
C ASN A 118 5.08 13.12 17.91
N GLN A 119 5.48 14.22 17.27
CA GLN A 119 6.45 14.17 16.18
C GLN A 119 7.78 13.48 16.59
N SER A 120 8.27 13.71 17.80
CA SER A 120 9.52 13.10 18.28
C SER A 120 9.42 11.58 18.44
N ILE A 121 8.28 11.06 18.89
CA ILE A 121 8.05 9.61 19.02
C ILE A 121 7.98 8.97 17.63
N ILE A 122 7.33 9.63 16.67
CA ILE A 122 7.25 9.14 15.28
C ILE A 122 8.67 9.02 14.71
N GLU A 123 9.47 10.08 14.83
CA GLU A 123 10.87 10.09 14.36
C GLU A 123 11.74 9.03 15.06
N GLU A 124 11.59 8.86 16.38
CA GLU A 124 12.32 7.83 17.13
C GLU A 124 11.97 6.43 16.63
N ARG A 125 10.69 6.17 16.35
CA ARG A 125 10.23 4.88 15.82
C ARG A 125 10.68 4.66 14.39
N ASP A 126 10.59 5.66 13.54
CA ASP A 126 11.06 5.55 12.15
C ASP A 126 12.57 5.24 12.10
N LEU A 127 13.35 5.80 13.03
CA LEU A 127 14.78 5.48 13.16
C LEU A 127 15.07 4.11 13.77
N ALA A 128 14.22 3.63 14.68
CA ALA A 128 14.38 2.35 15.34
C ALA A 128 13.79 1.17 14.57
N SER A 129 12.97 1.44 13.56
CA SER A 129 12.25 0.40 12.82
C SER A 129 13.15 -0.26 11.80
N ASP A 130 13.05 -1.59 11.76
CA ASP A 130 13.67 -2.36 10.69
C ASP A 130 12.96 -2.06 9.37
N HIS A 131 13.70 -2.29 8.29
CA HIS A 131 13.09 -2.29 6.97
C HIS A 131 12.11 -3.45 6.84
N LEU A 132 11.01 -3.20 6.14
CA LEU A 132 10.07 -4.24 5.78
C LEU A 132 10.63 -5.02 4.58
N LYS A 133 10.92 -6.30 4.80
CA LYS A 133 11.49 -7.20 3.79
C LYS A 133 10.43 -8.21 3.38
N LEU A 134 10.07 -8.19 2.12
CA LEU A 134 9.04 -9.05 1.53
C LEU A 134 9.66 -9.85 0.39
N HIS A 135 9.19 -11.07 0.24
CA HIS A 135 9.49 -11.98 -0.86
C HIS A 135 8.25 -12.19 -1.73
N THR A 136 8.42 -12.75 -2.93
CA THR A 136 7.30 -13.14 -3.79
C THR A 136 6.21 -13.88 -3.00
N ASP A 137 4.96 -13.55 -3.30
CA ASP A 137 3.73 -14.02 -2.62
C ASP A 137 3.53 -13.51 -1.19
N ASP A 138 4.51 -12.85 -0.55
CA ASP A 138 4.26 -12.15 0.71
C ASP A 138 3.20 -11.07 0.51
N VAL A 139 2.34 -10.92 1.53
CA VAL A 139 1.26 -9.94 1.53
C VAL A 139 1.68 -8.72 2.35
N LEU A 140 1.71 -7.58 1.68
CA LEU A 140 1.84 -6.26 2.27
C LEU A 140 0.44 -5.71 2.57
N CYS A 141 0.21 -5.29 3.81
CA CYS A 141 -0.89 -4.39 4.14
C CYS A 141 -0.39 -2.95 4.15
N VAL A 142 -1.09 -2.10 3.40
CA VAL A 142 -0.91 -0.65 3.33
C VAL A 142 -2.12 -0.04 4.01
N ASN A 143 -1.93 0.58 5.17
CA ASN A 143 -3.03 1.09 5.98
C ASN A 143 -2.82 2.53 6.42
N THR A 144 -3.89 3.32 6.39
CA THR A 144 -3.93 4.64 7.03
C THR A 144 -4.69 4.60 8.34
N SER A 145 -4.19 5.31 9.34
CA SER A 145 -4.87 5.42 10.64
C SER A 145 -4.99 6.88 11.06
N LEU A 146 -6.16 7.24 11.61
CA LEU A 146 -6.41 8.58 12.15
C LEU A 146 -5.92 8.63 13.60
N ILE A 147 -4.78 9.28 13.82
CA ILE A 147 -4.07 9.29 15.10
C ILE A 147 -4.00 10.72 15.63
N LEU A 148 -4.10 10.88 16.95
CA LEU A 148 -3.77 12.15 17.58
C LEU A 148 -2.25 12.30 17.66
N VAL A 149 -1.72 13.24 16.86
CA VAL A 149 -0.32 13.67 16.86
C VAL A 149 -0.26 15.09 17.41
N ASP A 150 0.45 15.28 18.52
CA ASP A 150 0.54 16.60 19.17
C ASP A 150 -0.84 17.22 19.47
N GLU A 151 -1.76 16.38 19.96
CA GLU A 151 -3.17 16.73 20.27
C GLU A 151 -4.03 17.11 19.05
N LEU A 152 -3.49 16.97 17.84
CA LEU A 152 -4.20 17.23 16.59
C LEU A 152 -4.46 15.94 15.81
N PRO A 153 -5.65 15.78 15.20
CA PRO A 153 -5.93 14.63 14.36
C PRO A 153 -5.10 14.68 13.08
N SER A 154 -4.30 13.63 12.86
CA SER A 154 -3.42 13.44 11.71
C SER A 154 -3.61 12.04 11.14
N ILE A 155 -3.45 11.88 9.83
CA ILE A 155 -3.49 10.58 9.19
C ILE A 155 -2.06 10.14 8.93
N LEU A 156 -1.71 8.96 9.44
CA LEU A 156 -0.40 8.35 9.22
C LEU A 156 -0.56 7.08 8.36
N LEU A 157 0.45 6.80 7.53
CA LEU A 157 0.49 5.67 6.60
C LEU A 157 1.46 4.60 7.10
N PHE A 158 0.95 3.39 7.29
CA PHE A 158 1.67 2.24 7.79
C PHE A 158 1.75 1.14 6.73
N LEU A 159 2.90 0.48 6.67
CA LEU A 159 3.18 -0.65 5.81
C LEU A 159 3.62 -1.82 6.68
N VAL A 160 2.83 -2.89 6.70
CA VAL A 160 3.08 -4.07 7.54
C VAL A 160 2.91 -5.36 6.75
N GLN A 161 3.78 -6.34 6.98
CA GLN A 161 3.63 -7.67 6.40
C GLN A 161 2.50 -8.42 7.12
N VAL A 162 1.66 -9.11 6.35
CA VAL A 162 0.63 -10.00 6.85
C VAL A 162 1.04 -11.44 6.56
N THR A 163 1.04 -12.27 7.60
CA THR A 163 1.35 -13.72 7.54
C THR A 163 0.12 -14.56 7.29
#